data_AF-A0A8K1I1C9-F1
#
_entry.id   AF-A0A8K1I1C9-F1
#
_cell.length_a   1.000
_cell.length_b   1.000
_cell.length_c   1.000
_cell.angle_alpha   90.00
_cell.angle_beta   90.00
_cell.angle_gamma   90.00
#
_symmetry.space_group_name_H-M   'P 1'
#
loop_
_entity.id
_entity.type
_entity.pdbx_description
1 polymer ?
#
loop_
_entity_poly.entity_id
_entity_poly.type
_entity_poly.pdbx_seq_one_letter_code
_entity_poly.pdbx_strand_id
1 'polypeptide(L)'
;SMLLICLALQISTGFFLAIHYTANINLAFSSVIHITRDVPYGWILQNTHAIGASLFFICIYIHIARGLYYGLYLNKSVWLSGVTLLMTLMATAFFGYVLPWGQMSFWAATVITNLLTAIPYLGTTVTTWLWGGFSINDPTLTRFFALHFILPFIITSLSSIHIILLHNEGSNNPLGTNSDIDKIPFHPYHSYKDTLMTTSLIILLLTILSFLPNLLNDPENFSKANPLITPQHI
;
A
#
# COMPACT_ATOMS: atom_id res chain seq x y z
N SER A 1 -12.61 3.65 9.28
CA SER A 1 -12.99 4.59 8.21
C SER A 1 -11.81 5.00 7.34
N MET A 2 -10.78 5.70 7.85
CA MET A 2 -9.68 6.23 7.03
C MET A 2 -8.98 5.17 6.15
N LEU A 3 -8.67 3.99 6.69
CA LEU A 3 -8.05 2.91 5.93
C LEU A 3 -8.90 2.43 4.73
N LEU A 4 -10.22 2.40 4.87
CA LEU A 4 -11.12 2.04 3.77
C LEU A 4 -11.15 3.12 2.69
N ILE A 5 -11.05 4.39 3.10
CA ILE A 5 -10.94 5.53 2.16
C ILE A 5 -9.62 5.48 1.42
N CYS A 6 -8.50 5.22 2.11
CA CYS A 6 -7.21 4.99 1.47
C CYS A 6 -7.28 3.84 0.46
N LEU A 7 -7.91 2.72 0.82
CA LEU A 7 -8.09 1.59 -0.09
C LEU A 7 -8.90 1.95 -1.34
N ALA A 8 -10.03 2.64 -1.19
CA ALA A 8 -10.85 3.09 -2.31
C ALA A 8 -10.10 4.08 -3.21
N LEU A 9 -9.33 4.99 -2.61
CA LEU A 9 -8.47 5.93 -3.35
C LEU A 9 -7.38 5.19 -4.13
N GLN A 10 -6.71 4.21 -3.51
CA GLN A 10 -5.65 3.43 -4.17
C GLN A 10 -6.19 2.57 -5.32
N ILE A 11 -7.33 1.91 -5.15
CA ILE A 11 -7.96 1.10 -6.21
C ILE A 11 -8.39 1.99 -7.38
N SER A 12 -9.06 3.11 -7.10
CA SER A 12 -9.53 4.01 -8.16
C SER A 12 -8.38 4.63 -8.94
N THR A 13 -7.40 5.22 -8.25
CA THR A 13 -6.22 5.83 -8.90
C THR A 13 -5.36 4.79 -9.61
N GLY A 14 -5.12 3.63 -8.98
CA GLY A 14 -4.35 2.54 -9.55
C GLY A 14 -4.98 1.95 -10.81
N PHE A 15 -6.30 1.81 -10.85
CA PHE A 15 -7.02 1.37 -12.05
C PHE A 15 -6.79 2.30 -13.24
N PHE A 16 -6.93 3.62 -13.06
CA PHE A 16 -6.71 4.58 -14.15
C PHE A 16 -5.24 4.64 -14.57
N LEU A 17 -4.30 4.49 -13.64
CA LEU A 17 -2.86 4.39 -13.98
C LEU A 17 -2.58 3.13 -14.81
N ALA A 18 -3.19 2.00 -14.45
CA ALA A 18 -3.00 0.73 -15.14
C ALA A 18 -3.44 0.74 -16.61
N ILE A 19 -4.43 1.57 -16.99
CA ILE A 19 -4.87 1.74 -18.39
C ILE A 19 -3.77 2.34 -19.27
N HIS A 20 -2.85 3.11 -18.69
CA HIS A 20 -1.79 3.81 -19.41
C HIS A 20 -0.39 3.20 -19.18
N TYR A 21 -0.24 2.36 -18.16
CA TYR A 21 1.03 1.75 -17.80
C TYR A 21 1.36 0.54 -18.68
N THR A 22 2.65 0.32 -18.98
CA THR A 22 3.11 -0.86 -19.73
C THR A 22 4.12 -1.65 -18.91
N ALA A 23 3.78 -2.88 -18.53
CA ALA A 23 4.65 -3.79 -17.78
C ALA A 23 5.70 -4.46 -18.69
N ASN A 24 6.67 -3.69 -19.17
CA ASN A 24 7.84 -4.17 -19.90
C ASN A 24 9.07 -3.36 -19.49
N ILE A 25 10.22 -3.98 -19.21
CA ILE A 25 11.38 -3.28 -18.63
C ILE A 25 11.93 -2.15 -19.52
N ASN A 26 11.72 -2.24 -20.83
CA ASN A 26 12.16 -1.20 -21.76
C ASN A 26 11.24 0.02 -21.70
N LEU A 27 9.95 -0.20 -21.43
CA LEU A 27 8.87 0.79 -21.54
C LEU A 27 8.31 1.27 -20.19
N ALA A 28 8.48 0.53 -19.10
CA ALA A 28 7.82 0.79 -17.82
C ALA A 28 8.11 2.21 -17.31
N PHE A 29 9.40 2.55 -17.19
CA PHE A 29 9.85 3.88 -16.76
C PHE A 29 9.31 4.99 -17.68
N SER A 30 9.41 4.82 -19.01
CA SER A 30 8.89 5.79 -19.96
C SER A 30 7.36 5.90 -19.96
N SER A 31 6.63 4.81 -19.65
CA SER A 31 5.17 4.81 -19.56
C SER A 31 4.70 5.62 -18.35
N VAL A 32 5.42 5.57 -17.23
CA VAL A 32 5.16 6.43 -16.07
C VAL A 32 5.44 7.91 -16.41
N ILE A 33 6.52 8.19 -17.15
CA ILE A 33 6.80 9.55 -17.63
C ILE A 33 5.66 10.04 -18.55
N HIS A 34 5.24 9.22 -19.51
CA HIS A 34 4.10 9.51 -20.39
C HIS A 34 2.81 9.80 -19.60
N ILE A 35 2.49 9.00 -18.59
CA ILE A 35 1.37 9.27 -17.67
C ILE A 35 1.49 10.67 -17.06
N THR A 36 2.66 11.01 -16.52
CA THR A 36 2.84 12.29 -15.83
C THR A 36 2.85 13.50 -16.76
N ARG A 37 3.29 13.34 -18.02
CA ARG A 37 3.54 14.46 -18.94
C ARG A 37 2.48 14.64 -20.02
N ASP A 38 1.95 13.54 -20.54
CA ASP A 38 1.17 13.55 -21.78
C ASP A 38 -0.31 13.20 -21.54
N VAL A 39 -0.61 12.45 -20.47
CA VAL A 39 -2.00 12.13 -20.09
C VAL A 39 -2.62 13.33 -19.36
N PRO A 40 -3.80 13.84 -19.80
CA PRO A 40 -4.50 14.91 -19.10
C PRO A 40 -4.74 14.57 -17.62
N TYR A 41 -4.27 15.44 -16.72
CA TYR A 41 -4.31 15.23 -15.26
C TYR A 41 -3.57 13.97 -14.75
N GLY A 42 -2.77 13.31 -15.59
CA GLY A 42 -2.05 12.09 -15.22
C GLY A 42 -1.00 12.34 -14.12
N TRP A 43 -0.42 13.53 -14.04
CA TRP A 43 0.44 13.92 -12.92
C TRP A 43 -0.31 13.96 -11.58
N ILE A 44 -1.55 14.46 -11.55
CA ILE A 44 -2.38 14.46 -10.34
C ILE A 44 -2.65 13.03 -9.92
N LEU A 45 -3.05 12.19 -10.88
CA LEU A 45 -3.38 10.80 -10.66
C LEU A 45 -2.20 10.01 -10.09
N GLN A 46 -1.03 10.13 -10.73
CA GLN A 46 0.19 9.43 -10.32
C GLN A 46 0.68 9.88 -8.94
N ASN A 47 0.72 11.20 -8.69
CA ASN A 47 1.13 11.72 -7.39
C ASN A 47 0.12 11.37 -6.28
N THR A 48 -1.17 11.40 -6.57
CA THR A 48 -2.22 11.00 -5.61
C THR A 48 -2.07 9.53 -5.23
N HIS A 49 -1.77 8.66 -6.20
CA HIS A 49 -1.52 7.25 -5.92
C HIS A 49 -0.29 7.06 -5.02
N ALA A 50 0.84 7.70 -5.36
CA ALA A 50 2.09 7.61 -4.60
C ALA A 50 1.97 8.18 -3.17
N ILE A 51 1.46 9.41 -3.02
CA ILE A 51 1.25 10.05 -1.71
C ILE A 51 0.20 9.28 -0.91
N GLY A 52 -0.87 8.82 -1.57
CA GLY A 52 -1.94 8.04 -0.95
C GLY A 52 -1.44 6.73 -0.35
N ALA A 53 -0.44 6.08 -0.95
CA ALA A 53 0.19 4.89 -0.38
C ALA A 53 0.88 5.21 0.95
N SER A 54 1.61 6.33 1.03
CA SER A 54 2.22 6.79 2.28
C SER A 54 1.19 7.12 3.35
N LEU A 55 0.10 7.83 2.99
CA LEU A 55 -1.00 8.12 3.92
C LEU A 55 -1.69 6.84 4.41
N PHE A 56 -1.78 5.79 3.58
CA PHE A 56 -2.27 4.48 3.99
C PHE A 56 -1.41 3.91 5.13
N PHE A 57 -0.09 3.92 5.00
CA PHE A 57 0.81 3.45 6.06
C PHE A 57 0.77 4.32 7.32
N ILE A 58 0.67 5.64 7.18
CA ILE A 58 0.47 6.52 8.35
C ILE A 58 -0.82 6.12 9.10
N CYS A 59 -1.91 5.93 8.37
CA CYS A 59 -3.19 5.50 8.96
C CYS A 59 -3.08 4.11 9.62
N ILE A 60 -2.37 3.16 9.01
CA ILE A 60 -2.29 1.79 9.55
C ILE A 60 -1.42 1.74 10.80
N TYR A 61 -0.33 2.52 10.84
CA TYR A 61 0.51 2.61 12.04
C TYR A 61 -0.23 3.28 13.20
N ILE A 62 -1.00 4.34 12.95
CA ILE A 62 -1.89 4.93 13.98
C ILE A 62 -2.94 3.91 14.43
N HIS A 63 -3.52 3.15 13.51
CA HIS A 63 -4.51 2.11 13.82
C HIS A 63 -3.94 1.00 14.72
N ILE A 64 -2.73 0.53 14.41
CA ILE A 64 -2.00 -0.48 15.20
C ILE A 64 -1.62 0.09 16.56
N ALA A 65 -1.08 1.31 16.62
CA ALA A 65 -0.71 1.98 17.87
C ALA A 65 -1.92 2.13 18.81
N ARG A 66 -3.08 2.52 18.26
CA ARG A 66 -4.36 2.53 18.98
C ARG A 66 -4.70 1.14 19.50
N GLY A 67 -4.52 0.12 18.67
CA GLY A 67 -4.80 -1.27 19.02
C GLY A 67 -3.96 -1.79 20.19
N LEU A 68 -2.67 -1.44 20.21
CA LEU A 68 -1.76 -1.78 21.31
C LEU A 68 -2.12 -0.99 22.58
N TYR A 69 -2.30 0.32 22.47
CA TYR A 69 -2.53 1.21 23.61
C TYR A 69 -3.82 0.87 24.37
N TYR A 70 -4.91 0.57 23.67
CA TYR A 70 -6.21 0.25 24.27
C TYR A 70 -6.48 -1.26 24.42
N GLY A 71 -5.45 -2.11 24.30
CA GLY A 71 -5.62 -3.56 24.50
C GLY A 71 -6.56 -4.24 23.49
N LEU A 72 -6.72 -3.71 22.28
CA LEU A 72 -7.63 -4.25 21.27
C LEU A 72 -7.19 -5.63 20.76
N TYR A 73 -5.91 -5.97 20.92
CA TYR A 73 -5.36 -7.28 20.60
C TYR A 73 -5.95 -8.43 21.43
N LEU A 74 -6.68 -8.12 22.52
CA LEU A 74 -7.40 -9.11 23.32
C LEU A 74 -8.53 -9.79 22.51
N ASN A 75 -9.15 -9.08 21.57
CA ASN A 75 -9.96 -9.73 20.53
C ASN A 75 -9.02 -10.33 19.48
N LYS A 76 -8.59 -11.56 19.75
CA LYS A 76 -7.57 -12.27 18.94
C LYS A 76 -8.01 -12.46 17.48
N SER A 77 -9.31 -12.67 17.23
CA SER A 77 -9.81 -12.93 15.88
C SER A 77 -9.69 -11.68 14.98
N VAL A 78 -10.11 -10.52 15.51
CA VAL A 78 -9.96 -9.22 14.85
C VAL A 78 -8.49 -8.85 14.73
N TRP A 79 -7.71 -9.07 15.79
CA TRP A 79 -6.28 -8.74 15.75
C TRP A 79 -5.51 -9.53 14.69
N LEU A 80 -5.68 -10.85 14.65
CA LEU A 80 -4.99 -11.71 13.67
C LEU A 80 -5.42 -11.39 12.24
N SER A 81 -6.70 -11.10 11.99
CA SER A 81 -7.13 -10.60 10.66
C SER A 81 -6.57 -9.22 10.33
N GLY A 82 -6.31 -8.37 11.32
CA GLY A 82 -5.57 -7.11 11.15
C GLY A 82 -4.11 -7.32 10.76
N VAL A 83 -3.44 -8.32 11.35
CA VAL A 83 -2.06 -8.70 10.99
C VAL A 83 -1.99 -9.22 9.54
N THR A 84 -2.94 -10.06 9.12
CA THR A 84 -2.97 -10.55 7.73
C THR A 84 -3.22 -9.41 6.73
N LEU A 85 -4.08 -8.45 7.08
CA LEU A 85 -4.28 -7.22 6.30
C LEU A 85 -2.99 -6.40 6.17
N LEU A 86 -2.25 -6.20 7.27
CA LEU A 86 -0.97 -5.50 7.26
C LEU A 86 0.05 -6.17 6.32
N MET A 87 0.21 -7.49 6.43
CA MET A 87 1.15 -8.24 5.57
C MET A 87 0.76 -8.14 4.09
N THR A 88 -0.54 -8.21 3.80
CA THR A 88 -1.05 -8.10 2.42
C THR A 88 -0.85 -6.68 1.86
N LEU A 89 -1.06 -5.64 2.68
CA LEU A 89 -0.79 -4.25 2.31
C LEU A 89 0.70 -4.02 2.06
N MET A 90 1.58 -4.53 2.92
CA MET A 90 3.04 -4.43 2.74
C MET A 90 3.49 -5.07 1.43
N ALA A 91 3.01 -6.28 1.13
CA ALA A 91 3.28 -6.94 -0.14
C ALA A 91 2.76 -6.11 -1.34
N THR A 92 1.53 -5.60 -1.24
CA THR A 92 0.92 -4.77 -2.30
C THR A 92 1.74 -3.52 -2.58
N ALA A 93 2.13 -2.78 -1.54
CA ALA A 93 2.91 -1.55 -1.68
C ALA A 93 4.32 -1.82 -2.22
N PHE A 94 4.96 -2.89 -1.75
CA PHE A 94 6.26 -3.31 -2.27
C PHE A 94 6.20 -3.60 -3.77
N PHE A 95 5.24 -4.42 -4.24
CA PHE A 95 5.11 -4.70 -5.67
C PHE A 95 4.80 -3.44 -6.48
N GLY A 96 3.97 -2.53 -5.95
CA GLY A 96 3.68 -1.24 -6.57
C GLY A 96 4.90 -0.34 -6.71
N TYR A 97 5.76 -0.32 -5.69
CA TYR A 97 7.00 0.46 -5.69
C TYR A 97 8.00 -0.01 -6.76
N VAL A 98 7.93 -1.26 -7.21
CA VAL A 98 8.80 -1.80 -8.27
C VAL A 98 8.35 -1.34 -9.67
N LEU A 99 7.07 -1.03 -9.87
CA LEU A 99 6.49 -0.79 -11.20
C LEU A 99 7.08 0.41 -11.97
N PRO A 100 7.44 1.55 -11.34
CA PRO A 100 8.09 2.64 -12.08
C PRO A 100 9.42 2.25 -12.71
N TRP A 101 10.06 1.16 -12.25
CA TRP A 101 11.34 0.67 -12.78
C TRP A 101 12.47 1.71 -12.73
N GLY A 102 12.50 2.51 -11.65
CA GLY A 102 13.62 3.37 -11.31
C GLY A 102 14.74 2.62 -10.57
N GLN A 103 15.81 3.33 -10.20
CA GLN A 103 16.96 2.73 -9.51
C GLN A 103 16.56 2.10 -8.17
N MET A 104 15.93 2.86 -7.27
CA MET A 104 15.49 2.31 -5.99
C MET A 104 14.46 1.19 -6.16
N SER A 105 13.55 1.30 -7.12
CA SER A 105 12.59 0.23 -7.46
C SER A 105 13.29 -1.10 -7.77
N PHE A 106 14.29 -1.08 -8.66
CA PHE A 106 15.01 -2.28 -9.08
C PHE A 106 15.89 -2.87 -7.98
N TRP A 107 16.65 -2.01 -7.29
CA TRP A 107 17.57 -2.45 -6.26
C TRP A 107 16.86 -2.89 -4.98
N ALA A 108 15.78 -2.22 -4.58
CA ALA A 108 14.92 -2.69 -3.49
C ALA A 108 14.30 -4.06 -3.84
N ALA A 109 13.83 -4.25 -5.08
CA ALA A 109 13.33 -5.54 -5.53
C ALA A 109 14.40 -6.64 -5.39
N THR A 110 15.63 -6.32 -5.82
CA THR A 110 16.77 -7.24 -5.77
C THR A 110 17.12 -7.61 -4.33
N VAL A 111 17.31 -6.64 -3.44
CA VAL A 111 17.74 -6.88 -2.04
C VAL A 111 16.64 -7.59 -1.25
N ILE A 112 15.39 -7.09 -1.30
CA ILE A 112 14.30 -7.62 -0.47
C ILE A 112 13.96 -9.06 -0.87
N THR A 113 13.86 -9.35 -2.16
CA THR A 113 13.52 -10.72 -2.60
C THR A 113 14.69 -11.70 -2.46
N ASN A 114 15.93 -11.21 -2.45
CA ASN A 114 17.09 -12.04 -2.13
C ASN A 114 17.10 -12.55 -0.69
N LEU A 115 16.39 -11.91 0.24
CA LEU A 115 16.24 -12.44 1.61
C LEU A 115 15.62 -13.84 1.63
N LEU A 116 14.83 -14.21 0.61
CA LEU A 116 14.26 -15.56 0.49
C LEU A 116 15.33 -16.64 0.30
N THR A 117 16.52 -16.29 -0.20
CA THR A 117 17.65 -17.24 -0.34
C THR A 117 18.15 -17.75 1.01
N ALA A 118 17.84 -17.06 2.11
CA ALA A 118 18.17 -17.50 3.46
C ALA A 118 17.31 -18.68 3.96
N ILE A 119 16.24 -19.05 3.25
CA ILE A 119 15.42 -20.23 3.58
C ILE A 119 16.23 -21.50 3.30
N PRO A 120 16.49 -22.36 4.31
CA PRO A 120 17.28 -23.57 4.12
C PRO A 120 16.68 -24.49 3.05
N TYR A 121 17.54 -25.06 2.21
CA TYR A 121 17.22 -26.01 1.13
C TYR A 121 16.37 -25.47 -0.04
N LEU A 122 15.39 -24.60 0.22
CA LEU A 122 14.42 -24.13 -0.78
C LEU A 122 14.64 -22.69 -1.27
N GLY A 123 15.45 -21.89 -0.56
CA GLY A 123 15.54 -20.45 -0.79
C GLY A 123 15.87 -20.06 -2.23
N THR A 124 16.90 -20.66 -2.81
CA THR A 124 17.31 -20.39 -4.20
C THR A 124 16.23 -20.78 -5.22
N THR A 125 15.56 -21.92 -5.02
CA THR A 125 14.45 -22.37 -5.86
C THR A 125 13.26 -21.41 -5.77
N VAL A 126 12.90 -20.95 -4.58
CA VAL A 126 11.81 -19.99 -4.38
C VAL A 126 12.12 -18.64 -5.02
N THR A 127 13.34 -18.12 -4.83
CA THR A 127 13.76 -16.84 -5.42
C THR A 127 13.73 -16.87 -6.94
N THR A 128 14.35 -17.90 -7.55
CA THR A 128 14.36 -18.06 -9.02
C THR A 128 12.96 -18.27 -9.60
N TRP A 129 12.10 -19.00 -8.89
CA TRP A 129 10.69 -19.16 -9.25
C TRP A 129 9.93 -17.83 -9.21
N LEU A 130 10.12 -17.04 -8.14
CA LEU A 130 9.48 -15.74 -7.97
C LEU A 130 9.89 -14.77 -9.08
N TRP A 131 11.19 -14.69 -9.36
CA TRP A 131 11.73 -13.83 -10.42
C TRP A 131 11.33 -14.29 -11.82
N GLY A 132 11.10 -15.59 -12.01
CA GLY A 132 10.92 -16.17 -13.34
C GLY A 132 12.22 -16.18 -14.15
N GLY A 133 13.36 -16.26 -13.48
CA GLY A 133 14.70 -16.18 -14.07
C GLY A 133 15.81 -16.16 -13.01
N PHE A 134 17.04 -15.87 -13.44
CA PHE A 134 18.22 -15.83 -12.57
C PHE A 134 18.47 -14.47 -11.92
N SER A 135 17.72 -13.45 -12.31
CA SER A 135 17.80 -12.09 -11.77
C SER A 135 16.45 -11.39 -11.95
N ILE A 136 16.28 -10.25 -11.28
CA ILE A 136 15.17 -9.32 -11.53
C ILE A 136 15.22 -8.87 -13.00
N ASN A 137 14.17 -9.14 -13.77
CA ASN A 137 14.07 -8.82 -15.19
C ASN A 137 12.59 -8.73 -15.64
N ASP A 138 12.32 -8.70 -16.95
CA ASP A 138 10.98 -8.57 -17.55
C ASP A 138 9.93 -9.56 -17.03
N PRO A 139 10.24 -10.87 -16.85
CA PRO A 139 9.30 -11.80 -16.24
C PRO A 139 8.92 -11.43 -14.80
N THR A 140 9.83 -10.78 -14.06
CA THR A 140 9.56 -10.34 -12.70
C THR A 140 8.60 -9.16 -12.69
N LEU A 141 8.86 -8.15 -13.52
CA LEU A 141 8.05 -6.93 -13.57
C LEU A 141 6.60 -7.20 -13.99
N THR A 142 6.40 -8.04 -15.01
CA THR A 142 5.07 -8.46 -15.47
C THR A 142 4.27 -9.15 -14.37
N ARG A 143 4.90 -10.06 -13.62
CA ARG A 143 4.27 -10.75 -12.48
C ARG A 143 3.98 -9.81 -11.33
N PHE A 144 4.91 -8.90 -11.00
CA PHE A 144 4.72 -7.94 -9.92
C PHE A 144 3.58 -6.97 -10.24
N PHE A 145 3.42 -6.57 -11.50
CA PHE A 145 2.24 -5.82 -11.94
C PHE A 145 0.95 -6.61 -11.70
N ALA A 146 0.88 -7.88 -12.12
CA ALA A 146 -0.30 -8.71 -11.92
C ALA A 146 -0.63 -8.91 -10.42
N LEU A 147 0.39 -9.16 -9.59
CA LEU A 147 0.25 -9.29 -8.14
C LEU A 147 -0.21 -7.98 -7.49
N HIS A 148 0.44 -6.86 -7.83
CA HIS A 148 0.05 -5.53 -7.34
C HIS A 148 -1.38 -5.19 -7.73
N PHE A 149 -1.85 -5.61 -8.90
CA PHE A 149 -3.21 -5.35 -9.36
C PHE A 149 -4.25 -6.17 -8.59
N ILE A 150 -4.01 -7.46 -8.32
CA ILE A 150 -5.00 -8.34 -7.68
C ILE A 150 -5.08 -8.16 -6.15
N LEU A 151 -3.95 -7.89 -5.49
CA LEU A 151 -3.89 -7.85 -4.02
C LEU A 151 -4.80 -6.79 -3.37
N PRO A 152 -5.00 -5.57 -3.92
CA PRO A 152 -5.96 -4.60 -3.38
C PRO A 152 -7.39 -5.16 -3.28
N PHE A 153 -7.82 -6.01 -4.22
CA PHE A 153 -9.14 -6.65 -4.17
C PHE A 153 -9.21 -7.73 -3.09
N ILE A 154 -8.10 -8.44 -2.86
CA ILE A 154 -7.96 -9.36 -1.72
C ILE A 154 -8.04 -8.57 -0.40
N ILE A 155 -7.38 -7.41 -0.31
CA ILE A 155 -7.48 -6.51 0.85
C ILE A 155 -8.93 -6.07 1.08
N THR A 156 -9.70 -5.76 0.03
CA THR A 156 -11.14 -5.47 0.17
C THR A 156 -11.89 -6.63 0.82
N SER A 157 -11.71 -7.85 0.34
CA SER A 157 -12.36 -9.05 0.91
C SER A 157 -11.93 -9.29 2.38
N LEU A 158 -10.62 -9.22 2.66
CA LEU A 158 -10.09 -9.37 4.01
C LEU A 158 -10.60 -8.27 4.96
N SER A 159 -10.79 -7.04 4.46
CA SER A 159 -11.33 -5.93 5.25
C SER A 159 -12.79 -6.17 5.64
N SER A 160 -13.60 -6.76 4.74
CA SER A 160 -14.97 -7.18 5.07
C SER A 160 -14.98 -8.26 6.14
N ILE A 161 -14.11 -9.27 6.03
CA ILE A 161 -13.96 -10.32 7.06
C ILE A 161 -13.56 -9.69 8.41
N HIS A 162 -12.57 -8.80 8.40
CA HIS A 162 -12.11 -8.11 9.61
C HIS A 162 -13.23 -7.31 10.30
N ILE A 163 -14.07 -6.61 9.53
CA ILE A 163 -15.22 -5.87 10.05
C ILE A 163 -16.32 -6.82 10.57
N ILE A 164 -16.59 -7.93 9.88
CA ILE A 164 -17.54 -8.94 10.36
C ILE A 164 -17.09 -9.52 11.71
N LEU A 165 -15.80 -9.86 11.84
CA LEU A 165 -15.24 -10.34 13.10
C LEU A 165 -15.36 -9.28 14.21
N LEU A 166 -15.16 -8.00 13.88
CA LEU A 166 -15.35 -6.90 14.81
C LEU A 166 -16.81 -6.75 15.24
N HIS A 167 -17.75 -6.92 14.34
CA HIS A 167 -19.18 -6.78 14.64
C HIS A 167 -19.72 -7.88 15.56
N ASN A 168 -19.05 -9.04 15.65
CA ASN A 168 -19.44 -10.11 16.58
C ASN A 168 -19.30 -9.71 18.05
N GLU A 169 -18.24 -8.99 18.42
CA GLU A 169 -17.99 -8.54 19.81
C GLU A 169 -18.33 -7.06 20.01
N GLY A 170 -18.37 -6.28 18.94
CA GLY A 170 -18.50 -4.83 18.99
C GLY A 170 -17.16 -4.11 19.17
N SER A 171 -17.20 -2.78 19.10
CA SER A 171 -16.01 -1.95 19.30
C SER A 171 -15.68 -1.81 20.79
N ASN A 172 -14.39 -1.84 21.11
CA ASN A 172 -13.92 -1.45 22.44
C ASN A 172 -13.93 0.09 22.60
N ASN A 173 -13.78 0.57 23.83
CA ASN A 173 -13.74 1.97 24.19
C ASN A 173 -12.46 2.34 24.98
N PRO A 174 -12.12 3.63 25.12
CA PRO A 174 -10.88 4.05 25.79
C PRO A 174 -10.73 3.63 27.25
N LEU A 175 -11.85 3.37 27.96
CA LEU A 175 -11.82 2.95 29.36
C LEU A 175 -11.59 1.43 29.51
N GLY A 176 -11.75 0.65 28.43
CA GLY A 176 -11.61 -0.81 28.45
C GLY A 176 -12.69 -1.53 29.27
N THR A 177 -13.79 -0.86 29.61
CA THR A 177 -14.92 -1.41 30.38
C THR A 177 -16.07 -1.81 29.44
N ASN A 178 -17.09 -2.53 29.93
CA ASN A 178 -18.26 -2.85 29.10
C ASN A 178 -19.05 -1.56 28.77
N SER A 179 -19.18 -1.25 27.47
CA SER A 179 -19.91 -0.10 26.95
C SER A 179 -21.40 -0.35 26.67
N ASP A 180 -21.94 -1.54 26.89
CA ASP A 180 -23.34 -1.89 26.59
C ASP A 180 -24.36 -0.94 27.24
N ILE A 181 -24.02 -0.38 28.39
CA ILE A 181 -24.87 0.54 29.16
C ILE A 181 -25.00 1.93 28.53
N ASP A 182 -24.13 2.29 27.58
CA ASP A 182 -24.06 3.63 26.97
C ASP A 182 -23.74 3.56 25.47
N LYS A 183 -24.40 2.64 24.76
CA LYS A 183 -24.28 2.55 23.29
C LYS A 183 -25.14 3.62 22.62
N ILE A 184 -24.53 4.28 21.63
CA ILE A 184 -25.21 5.21 20.71
C ILE A 184 -25.28 4.61 19.30
N PRO A 185 -26.28 4.98 18.48
CA PRO A 185 -26.32 4.54 17.09
C PRO A 185 -25.13 5.12 16.31
N PHE A 186 -24.66 4.40 15.28
CA PHE A 186 -23.55 4.86 14.45
C PHE A 186 -23.86 6.19 13.74
N HIS A 187 -25.06 6.31 13.17
CA HIS A 187 -25.55 7.56 12.59
C HIS A 187 -26.45 8.29 13.59
N PRO A 188 -26.30 9.63 13.79
CA PRO A 188 -25.40 10.53 13.08
C PRO A 188 -23.98 10.64 13.67
N TYR A 189 -23.78 10.17 14.90
CA TYR A 189 -22.62 10.48 15.73
C TYR A 189 -21.27 10.10 15.09
N HIS A 190 -21.07 8.82 14.81
CA HIS A 190 -19.82 8.32 14.23
C HIS A 190 -19.70 8.66 12.75
N SER A 191 -20.82 8.72 12.01
CA SER A 191 -20.78 9.16 10.61
C SER A 191 -20.25 10.59 10.45
N TYR A 192 -20.68 11.56 11.26
CA TYR A 192 -20.18 12.93 11.16
C TYR A 192 -18.74 13.05 11.64
N LYS A 193 -18.36 12.33 12.70
CA LYS A 193 -16.96 12.24 13.13
C LYS A 193 -16.06 11.68 12.02
N ASP A 194 -16.50 10.63 11.35
CA ASP A 194 -15.75 10.02 10.24
C ASP A 194 -15.67 10.96 9.03
N THR A 195 -16.72 11.73 8.72
CA THR A 195 -16.64 12.75 7.65
C THR A 195 -15.62 13.83 7.97
N LEU A 196 -15.55 14.30 9.22
CA LEU A 196 -14.54 15.29 9.64
C LEU A 196 -13.11 14.73 9.52
N MET A 197 -12.90 13.48 9.90
CA MET A 197 -11.59 12.84 9.75
C MET A 197 -11.24 12.61 8.27
N THR A 198 -12.25 12.36 7.43
CA THR A 198 -12.05 12.21 5.98
C THR A 198 -11.64 13.53 5.35
N THR A 199 -12.29 14.64 5.71
CA THR A 199 -11.93 15.96 5.18
C THR A 199 -10.53 16.38 5.62
N SER A 200 -10.11 16.10 6.86
CA SER A 200 -8.75 16.40 7.31
C SER A 200 -7.70 15.57 6.54
N LEU A 201 -7.96 14.29 6.28
CA LEU A 201 -7.08 13.44 5.47
C LEU A 201 -6.97 13.96 4.02
N ILE A 202 -8.08 14.39 3.42
CA ILE A 202 -8.10 14.96 2.06
C ILE A 202 -7.33 16.28 2.02
N ILE A 203 -7.49 17.15 3.02
CA ILE A 203 -6.72 18.40 3.12
C ILE A 203 -5.22 18.09 3.21
N LEU A 204 -4.82 17.11 4.02
CA LEU A 204 -3.42 16.68 4.12
C LEU A 204 -2.90 16.16 2.77
N LEU A 205 -3.66 15.31 2.08
CA LEU A 205 -3.30 14.81 0.76
C LEU A 205 -3.11 15.96 -0.24
N LEU A 206 -4.08 16.89 -0.32
CA LEU A 206 -4.05 18.00 -1.27
C LEU A 206 -2.93 19.00 -0.96
N THR A 207 -2.61 19.23 0.30
CA THR A 207 -1.49 20.10 0.69
C THR A 207 -0.15 19.49 0.26
N ILE A 208 0.09 18.20 0.51
CA ILE A 208 1.31 17.53 0.03
C ILE A 208 1.35 17.55 -1.50
N LEU A 209 0.26 17.17 -2.16
CA LEU A 209 0.16 17.13 -3.63
C LEU A 209 0.46 18.49 -4.28
N SER A 210 -0.07 19.58 -3.73
CA SER A 210 0.00 20.91 -4.34
C SER A 210 1.35 21.60 -4.09
N PHE A 211 1.96 21.39 -2.92
CA PHE A 211 3.13 22.15 -2.49
C PHE A 211 4.42 21.33 -2.49
N LEU A 212 4.37 20.03 -2.14
CA LEU A 212 5.55 19.19 -1.92
C LEU A 212 5.33 17.74 -2.44
N PRO A 213 4.98 17.53 -3.71
CA PRO A 213 4.56 16.22 -4.22
C PRO A 213 5.64 15.14 -4.12
N ASN A 214 6.92 15.54 -4.08
CA ASN A 214 8.07 14.63 -3.99
C ASN A 214 8.60 14.46 -2.56
N LEU A 215 7.97 15.04 -1.54
CA LEU A 215 8.45 15.00 -0.14
C LEU A 215 8.72 13.58 0.37
N LEU A 216 7.91 12.61 -0.06
CA LEU A 216 7.94 11.23 0.42
C LEU A 216 8.57 10.26 -0.59
N ASN A 217 9.19 10.78 -1.66
CA ASN A 217 9.81 9.99 -2.71
C ASN A 217 11.34 10.09 -2.65
N ASP A 218 12.01 8.98 -2.95
CA ASP A 218 13.46 8.98 -3.12
C ASP A 218 13.86 9.56 -4.48
N PRO A 219 14.78 10.55 -4.54
CA PRO A 219 15.21 11.18 -5.78
C PRO A 219 15.87 10.22 -6.77
N GLU A 220 16.52 9.15 -6.31
CA GLU A 220 17.17 8.19 -7.21
C GLU A 220 16.15 7.40 -8.04
N ASN A 221 14.89 7.29 -7.58
CA ASN A 221 13.85 6.61 -8.34
C ASN A 221 13.38 7.40 -9.58
N PHE A 222 13.85 8.64 -9.76
CA PHE A 222 13.70 9.41 -11.01
C PHE A 222 14.79 9.09 -12.05
N SER A 223 15.72 8.18 -11.74
CA SER A 223 16.66 7.60 -12.70
C SER A 223 16.19 6.21 -13.11
N LYS A 224 16.18 5.91 -14.42
CA LYS A 224 15.83 4.58 -14.93
C LYS A 224 16.78 3.52 -14.34
N ALA A 225 16.23 2.37 -13.98
CA ALA A 225 17.00 1.24 -13.44
C ALA A 225 18.20 0.88 -14.34
N ASN A 226 19.37 0.76 -13.72
CA ASN A 226 20.58 0.24 -14.34
C ASN A 226 21.15 -0.89 -13.45
N PRO A 227 21.05 -2.16 -13.90
CA PRO A 227 21.55 -3.31 -13.13
C PRO A 227 23.06 -3.30 -12.86
N LEU A 228 23.82 -2.43 -13.54
CA LEU A 228 25.28 -2.31 -13.38
C LEU A 228 25.70 -1.18 -12.45
N ILE A 229 24.76 -0.36 -11.97
CA ILE A 229 25.05 0.79 -11.10
C ILE A 229 24.13 0.73 -9.88
N THR A 230 24.70 0.30 -8.75
CA THR A 230 24.04 0.34 -7.45
C THR A 230 23.99 1.78 -6.91
N PRO A 231 22.83 2.24 -6.41
CA PRO A 231 22.70 3.38 -5.52
C PRO A 231 23.77 3.42 -4.44
N GLN A 232 24.14 4.63 -4.01
CA GLN A 232 25.07 4.77 -2.89
C GLN A 232 24.45 4.25 -1.58
N HIS A 233 23.14 4.44 -1.42
CA HIS A 233 22.36 3.99 -0.27
C HIS A 233 21.05 3.37 -0.75
N ILE A 234 20.97 2.03 -0.74
CA ILE A 234 19.76 1.25 -1.04
C ILE A 234 18.90 1.11 0.22
#